data_AF-A0A167G1U1-F1
#
_entry.id   AF-A0A167G1U1-F1
#
_cell.length_a   1.000
_cell.length_b   1.000
_cell.length_c   1.000
_cell.angle_alpha   90.00
_cell.angle_beta   90.00
_cell.angle_gamma   90.00
#
_symmetry.space_group_name_H-M   'P 1'
#
loop_
_entity.id
_entity.type
_entity.pdbx_description
1 polymer ?
#
loop_
_entity_poly.entity_id
_entity_poly.type
_entity_poly.pdbx_seq_one_letter_code
_entity_poly.pdbx_strand_id
1 'polypeptide(L)'
;MKFSAILALCAATLTVGAAPTANFVYTSGQKFYLNGLKYTFAGTNAYWLAQMSNSDIDKAFSDIAASGVTTVRTWGFNDVTSIPSTGTYYQLWTNGTATINYGSNGLAKFDYVVQSAAAHGLHLIVTLTNNWVDYGGMDVYVSQLDPSGGGYHDLFYTDPTIQAAYKTYVSAWISRYSSNPTIMSWELANEPRCAGSTTVASSACDTTTITTWVSTMSAYIKSLDKNHLVAIGDEGWFQRPGAQPYPYDPSVGISFDDNILVPTLDWATLHLYPEYWGEADNVTEFGIAWIRDHAAVQKTANKPVVIEEFGVSIANQSEVYPYWWNEVLSSGMTGDAIWQSGSYLSTGPSPNDGFTYYPNGTVYQLVKGYAALLKLRG
;
A
#
# COMPACT_ATOMS: atom_id res chain seq x y z
N MET A 1 -35.75 24.20 54.41
CA MET A 1 -35.27 23.21 53.41
C MET A 1 -34.12 23.85 52.66
N LYS A 2 -32.88 23.36 52.87
CA LYS A 2 -31.68 23.78 52.13
C LYS A 2 -31.30 22.62 51.21
N PHE A 3 -31.37 22.81 49.91
CA PHE A 3 -30.81 21.87 48.94
C PHE A 3 -29.40 22.33 48.57
N SER A 4 -28.39 21.56 48.97
CA SER A 4 -27.03 21.67 48.46
C SER A 4 -26.93 20.80 47.21
N ALA A 5 -26.67 21.41 46.06
CA ALA A 5 -26.28 20.71 44.84
C ALA A 5 -24.77 20.49 44.86
N ILE A 6 -24.33 19.24 44.80
CA ILE A 6 -22.93 18.86 44.63
C ILE A 6 -22.68 18.80 43.11
N LEU A 7 -21.83 19.69 42.61
CA LEU A 7 -21.31 19.64 41.24
C LEU A 7 -20.19 18.58 41.20
N ALA A 8 -20.42 17.46 40.54
CA ALA A 8 -19.37 16.49 40.23
C ALA A 8 -18.61 16.97 38.98
N LEU A 9 -17.36 17.36 39.16
CA LEU A 9 -16.45 17.72 38.08
C LEU A 9 -15.82 16.42 37.53
N CYS A 10 -16.29 15.92 36.39
CA CYS A 10 -15.61 14.87 35.66
C CYS A 10 -14.33 15.45 35.03
N ALA A 11 -13.17 15.15 35.63
CA ALA A 11 -11.88 15.40 35.01
C ALA A 11 -11.68 14.38 33.87
N ALA A 12 -11.80 14.83 32.62
CA ALA A 12 -11.35 14.04 31.48
C ALA A 12 -9.82 13.97 31.53
N THR A 13 -9.28 12.81 31.88
CA THR A 13 -7.86 12.50 31.69
C THR A 13 -7.57 12.49 30.20
N LEU A 14 -6.92 13.53 29.69
CA LEU A 14 -6.26 13.51 28.38
C LEU A 14 -5.17 12.45 28.43
N THR A 15 -5.41 11.29 27.84
CA THR A 15 -4.35 10.34 27.52
C THR A 15 -3.43 11.00 26.50
N VAL A 16 -2.31 11.55 26.96
CA VAL A 16 -1.23 11.99 26.08
C VAL A 16 -0.72 10.73 25.39
N GLY A 17 -0.94 10.62 24.07
CA GLY A 17 -0.44 9.50 23.28
C GLY A 17 1.07 9.36 23.47
N ALA A 18 1.58 8.14 23.35
CA ALA A 18 3.03 7.90 23.41
C ALA A 18 3.76 8.81 22.41
N ALA A 19 4.88 9.39 22.83
CA ALA A 19 5.69 10.21 21.95
C ALA A 19 6.16 9.36 20.75
N PRO A 20 6.18 9.92 19.52
CA PRO A 20 6.66 9.18 18.36
C PRO A 20 8.09 8.67 18.56
N THR A 21 8.36 7.45 18.10
CA THR A 21 9.70 6.86 18.14
C THR A 21 10.63 7.64 17.20
N ALA A 22 11.83 8.00 17.68
CA ALA A 22 12.82 8.71 16.88
C ALA A 22 13.16 7.94 15.59
N ASN A 23 13.32 8.68 14.49
CA ASN A 23 13.62 8.21 13.14
C ASN A 23 12.53 7.40 12.43
N PHE A 24 11.36 7.16 13.05
CA PHE A 24 10.22 6.57 12.34
C PHE A 24 9.28 7.64 11.82
N VAL A 25 8.73 7.41 10.64
CA VAL A 25 7.66 8.25 10.10
C VAL A 25 6.40 8.01 10.91
N TYR A 26 5.73 9.08 11.33
CA TYR A 26 4.48 9.04 12.07
C TYR A 26 3.44 10.00 11.47
N THR A 27 2.17 9.86 11.85
CA THR A 27 1.08 10.73 11.40
C THR A 27 0.71 11.77 12.45
N SER A 28 0.29 12.95 12.00
CA SER A 28 -0.34 13.95 12.86
C SER A 28 -1.37 14.73 12.04
N GLY A 29 -2.65 14.42 12.27
CA GLY A 29 -3.74 14.85 11.38
C GLY A 29 -3.52 14.28 9.98
N GLN A 30 -3.75 15.10 8.95
CA GLN A 30 -3.65 14.70 7.54
C GLN A 30 -2.21 14.78 6.97
N LYS A 31 -1.17 14.65 7.79
CA LYS A 31 0.22 14.80 7.36
C LYS A 31 1.13 13.77 8.01
N PHE A 32 2.23 13.45 7.34
CA PHE A 32 3.33 12.66 7.86
C PHE A 32 4.43 13.55 8.44
N TYR A 33 5.13 13.02 9.43
CA TYR A 33 6.24 13.67 10.11
C TYR A 33 7.36 12.67 10.37
N LEU A 34 8.59 13.15 10.38
CA LEU A 34 9.79 12.42 10.71
C LEU A 34 10.67 13.33 11.55
N ASN A 35 11.04 12.89 12.76
CA ASN A 35 11.88 13.66 13.68
C ASN A 35 11.35 15.09 13.96
N GLY A 36 10.03 15.23 14.11
CA GLY A 36 9.36 16.51 14.36
C GLY A 36 9.28 17.44 13.14
N LEU A 37 9.92 17.09 12.03
CA LEU A 37 9.82 17.79 10.76
C LEU A 37 8.76 17.13 9.91
N LYS A 38 8.13 17.91 9.04
CA LYS A 38 7.18 17.39 8.08
C LYS A 38 7.87 16.43 7.11
N TYR A 39 7.30 15.25 6.94
CA TYR A 39 7.70 14.30 5.92
C TYR A 39 6.76 14.42 4.72
N THR A 40 7.27 14.89 3.58
CA THR A 40 6.49 14.91 2.34
C THR A 40 6.49 13.53 1.71
N PHE A 41 5.30 12.98 1.48
CA PHE A 41 5.12 11.76 0.71
C PHE A 41 5.08 12.11 -0.77
N ALA A 42 6.18 11.91 -1.48
CA ALA A 42 6.21 11.83 -2.94
C ALA A 42 6.80 10.47 -3.26
N GLY A 43 6.13 9.65 -4.06
CA GLY A 43 6.47 8.23 -4.12
C GLY A 43 6.48 7.62 -5.50
N THR A 44 6.86 6.36 -5.54
CA THR A 44 6.74 5.51 -6.72
C THR A 44 6.66 4.04 -6.33
N ASN A 45 6.21 3.20 -7.26
CA ASN A 45 6.21 1.75 -7.11
C ASN A 45 7.42 1.12 -7.81
N ALA A 46 7.98 0.08 -7.19
CA ALA A 46 9.08 -0.71 -7.72
C ALA A 46 8.99 -2.15 -7.18
N TYR A 47 7.97 -2.90 -7.61
CA TYR A 47 7.70 -4.25 -7.12
C TYR A 47 8.83 -5.25 -7.41
N TRP A 48 9.59 -5.00 -8.46
CA TRP A 48 10.58 -5.91 -9.03
C TRP A 48 11.96 -5.85 -8.38
N LEU A 49 12.21 -4.91 -7.45
CA LEU A 49 13.54 -4.64 -6.88
C LEU A 49 14.26 -5.89 -6.37
N ALA A 50 13.57 -6.72 -5.58
CA ALA A 50 14.18 -7.91 -4.98
C ALA A 50 14.53 -9.01 -5.99
N GLN A 51 14.06 -8.92 -7.24
CA GLN A 51 14.41 -9.84 -8.31
C GLN A 51 15.72 -9.46 -9.02
N MET A 52 16.26 -8.26 -8.75
CA MET A 52 17.44 -7.73 -9.45
C MET A 52 18.75 -8.07 -8.73
N SER A 53 19.89 -7.87 -9.39
CA SER A 53 21.20 -7.94 -8.74
C SER A 53 21.37 -6.82 -7.71
N ASN A 54 22.31 -6.94 -6.77
CA ASN A 54 22.56 -5.89 -5.77
C ASN A 54 22.97 -4.56 -6.42
N SER A 55 23.84 -4.60 -7.43
CA SER A 55 24.23 -3.41 -8.19
C SER A 55 23.07 -2.77 -8.95
N ASP A 56 22.12 -3.58 -9.43
CA ASP A 56 20.94 -3.08 -10.12
C ASP A 56 19.90 -2.49 -9.14
N ILE A 57 19.81 -3.04 -7.92
CA ILE A 57 19.03 -2.42 -6.83
C ILE A 57 19.59 -1.04 -6.49
N ASP A 58 20.93 -0.92 -6.34
CA ASP A 58 21.56 0.37 -6.07
C ASP A 58 21.33 1.37 -7.21
N LYS A 59 21.46 0.91 -8.46
CA LYS A 59 21.20 1.73 -9.65
C LYS A 59 19.75 2.22 -9.67
N ALA A 60 18.79 1.34 -9.40
CA ALA A 60 17.37 1.67 -9.36
C ALA A 60 17.07 2.69 -8.26
N PHE A 61 17.56 2.49 -7.03
CA PHE A 61 17.34 3.45 -5.95
C PHE A 61 18.05 4.78 -6.19
N SER A 62 19.23 4.79 -6.83
CA SER A 62 19.88 6.03 -7.27
C SER A 62 19.01 6.79 -8.29
N ASP A 63 18.43 6.10 -9.27
CA ASP A 63 17.56 6.72 -10.28
C ASP A 63 16.27 7.26 -9.65
N ILE A 64 15.68 6.50 -8.72
CA ILE A 64 14.47 6.88 -8.01
C ILE A 64 14.76 8.10 -7.11
N ALA A 65 15.82 8.07 -6.30
CA ALA A 65 16.18 9.21 -5.45
C ALA A 65 16.45 10.48 -6.28
N ALA A 66 17.05 10.35 -7.47
CA ALA A 66 17.32 11.47 -8.37
C ALA A 66 16.05 12.11 -8.98
N SER A 67 14.91 11.40 -8.99
CA SER A 67 13.61 11.98 -9.36
C SER A 67 13.05 12.86 -8.24
N GLY A 68 13.59 12.77 -7.02
CA GLY A 68 13.18 13.58 -5.89
C GLY A 68 11.99 13.02 -5.11
N VAL A 69 11.53 11.81 -5.42
CA VAL A 69 10.62 11.07 -4.52
C VAL A 69 11.32 10.72 -3.20
N THR A 70 10.54 10.43 -2.17
CA THR A 70 10.97 10.14 -0.79
C THR A 70 10.59 8.73 -0.35
N THR A 71 9.55 8.13 -0.95
CA THR A 71 9.01 6.83 -0.58
C THR A 71 8.96 5.88 -1.78
N VAL A 72 9.29 4.61 -1.58
CA VAL A 72 9.14 3.55 -2.58
C VAL A 72 8.26 2.44 -2.03
N ARG A 73 7.19 2.13 -2.75
CA ARG A 73 6.32 0.99 -2.45
C ARG A 73 6.80 -0.25 -3.21
N THR A 74 6.94 -1.37 -2.50
CA THR A 74 7.53 -2.61 -3.04
C THR A 74 6.98 -3.86 -2.34
N TRP A 75 7.13 -5.02 -2.97
CA TRP A 75 6.48 -6.25 -2.53
C TRP A 75 7.30 -6.98 -1.47
N GLY A 76 6.70 -7.10 -0.30
CA GLY A 76 7.11 -8.01 0.78
C GLY A 76 6.44 -9.38 0.69
N PHE A 77 5.96 -9.78 -0.49
CA PHE A 77 5.40 -11.10 -0.76
C PHE A 77 6.01 -11.70 -2.02
N ASN A 78 6.13 -13.03 -2.00
CA ASN A 78 6.50 -13.86 -3.13
C ASN A 78 6.24 -15.32 -2.72
N ASP A 79 5.01 -15.75 -2.96
CA ASP A 79 4.47 -17.06 -2.62
C ASP A 79 4.63 -18.01 -3.81
N VAL A 80 5.33 -19.12 -3.59
CA VAL A 80 5.58 -20.12 -4.61
C VAL A 80 5.16 -21.51 -4.14
N THR A 81 4.75 -22.37 -5.07
CA THR A 81 4.44 -23.79 -4.81
C THR A 81 5.57 -24.73 -5.24
N SER A 82 6.64 -24.17 -5.82
CA SER A 82 7.89 -24.86 -6.13
C SER A 82 9.04 -23.86 -6.09
N ILE A 83 10.24 -24.31 -5.71
CA ILE A 83 11.42 -23.43 -5.64
C ILE A 83 11.79 -22.99 -7.06
N PRO A 84 11.84 -21.69 -7.37
CA PRO A 84 12.24 -21.22 -8.68
C PRO A 84 13.73 -21.48 -8.93
N SER A 85 14.10 -21.71 -10.19
CA SER A 85 15.49 -21.96 -10.58
C SER A 85 16.39 -20.73 -10.42
N THR A 86 15.80 -19.54 -10.50
CA THR A 86 16.47 -18.24 -10.36
C THR A 86 15.52 -17.25 -9.71
N GLY A 87 16.05 -16.15 -9.20
CA GLY A 87 15.26 -15.09 -8.58
C GLY A 87 14.95 -15.35 -7.10
N THR A 88 14.20 -14.41 -6.55
CA THR A 88 13.88 -14.35 -5.12
C THR A 88 12.50 -14.93 -4.89
N TYR A 89 12.31 -15.65 -3.78
CA TYR A 89 11.01 -16.04 -3.26
C TYR A 89 11.03 -15.97 -1.73
N TYR A 90 9.90 -15.66 -1.10
CA TYR A 90 9.84 -15.45 0.35
C TYR A 90 9.11 -16.55 1.10
N GLN A 91 8.15 -17.22 0.46
CA GLN A 91 7.40 -18.30 1.08
C GLN A 91 7.16 -19.43 0.08
N LEU A 92 7.56 -20.64 0.47
CA LEU A 92 7.30 -21.86 -0.27
C LEU A 92 6.13 -22.60 0.37
N TRP A 93 5.16 -22.99 -0.43
CA TRP A 93 4.06 -23.84 -0.04
C TRP A 93 4.26 -25.25 -0.59
N THR A 94 4.09 -26.26 0.27
CA THR A 94 4.15 -27.66 -0.11
C THR A 94 3.14 -28.44 0.69
N ASN A 95 2.11 -28.98 0.02
CA ASN A 95 1.06 -29.81 0.62
C ASN A 95 0.43 -29.16 1.87
N GLY A 96 0.02 -27.89 1.76
CA GLY A 96 -0.61 -27.14 2.86
C GLY A 96 0.35 -26.68 3.96
N THR A 97 1.67 -26.85 3.78
CA THR A 97 2.68 -26.34 4.72
C THR A 97 3.43 -25.17 4.08
N ALA A 98 3.42 -24.01 4.76
CA ALA A 98 4.21 -22.86 4.37
C ALA A 98 5.60 -22.88 5.04
N THR A 99 6.64 -22.57 4.28
CA THR A 99 8.03 -22.42 4.75
C THR A 99 8.59 -21.08 4.28
N ILE A 100 9.01 -20.24 5.23
CA ILE A 100 9.59 -18.93 4.94
C ILE A 100 11.06 -19.09 4.55
N ASN A 101 11.45 -18.48 3.43
CA ASN A 101 12.82 -18.48 2.95
C ASN A 101 13.63 -17.34 3.59
N TYR A 102 14.42 -17.67 4.61
CA TYR A 102 15.36 -16.73 5.23
C TYR A 102 16.72 -16.66 4.52
N GLY A 103 16.91 -17.44 3.44
CA GLY A 103 18.17 -17.56 2.71
C GLY A 103 18.51 -16.35 1.83
N SER A 104 19.64 -16.45 1.12
CA SER A 104 20.20 -15.37 0.28
C SER A 104 19.33 -14.93 -0.89
N ASN A 105 18.41 -15.79 -1.34
CA ASN A 105 17.39 -15.49 -2.35
C ASN A 105 15.97 -15.41 -1.74
N GLY A 106 15.88 -15.11 -0.45
CA GLY A 106 14.63 -14.85 0.27
C GLY A 106 14.73 -13.56 1.06
N LEU A 107 14.39 -13.58 2.35
CA LEU A 107 14.39 -12.37 3.18
C LEU A 107 15.77 -11.69 3.26
N ALA A 108 16.88 -12.42 3.19
CA ALA A 108 18.21 -11.80 3.16
C ALA A 108 18.46 -10.99 1.87
N LYS A 109 17.75 -11.28 0.78
CA LYS A 109 17.75 -10.41 -0.41
C LYS A 109 17.04 -9.10 -0.13
N PHE A 110 15.93 -9.15 0.59
CA PHE A 110 15.18 -7.95 0.96
C PHE A 110 15.95 -7.08 1.97
N ASP A 111 16.80 -7.64 2.83
CA ASP A 111 17.73 -6.85 3.64
C ASP A 111 18.54 -5.88 2.79
N TYR A 112 19.00 -6.32 1.61
CA TYR A 112 19.76 -5.47 0.70
C TYR A 112 18.89 -4.36 0.10
N VAL A 113 17.62 -4.66 -0.20
CA VAL A 113 16.64 -3.65 -0.63
C VAL A 113 16.50 -2.57 0.44
N VAL A 114 16.33 -2.96 1.70
CA VAL A 114 16.25 -2.02 2.83
C VAL A 114 17.56 -1.24 3.00
N GLN A 115 18.71 -1.91 2.95
CA GLN A 115 20.02 -1.26 3.05
C GLN A 115 20.23 -0.20 1.95
N SER A 116 19.90 -0.54 0.71
CA SER A 116 20.10 0.35 -0.42
C SER A 116 19.12 1.52 -0.40
N ALA A 117 17.85 1.30 -0.02
CA ALA A 117 16.88 2.37 0.20
C ALA A 117 17.40 3.38 1.24
N ALA A 118 17.92 2.88 2.37
CA ALA A 118 18.50 3.70 3.42
C ALA A 118 19.69 4.53 2.92
N ALA A 119 20.60 3.90 2.16
CA ALA A 119 21.78 4.55 1.60
C ALA A 119 21.43 5.69 0.61
N HIS A 120 20.26 5.62 -0.01
CA HIS A 120 19.75 6.63 -0.94
C HIS A 120 18.73 7.59 -0.30
N GLY A 121 18.51 7.51 1.02
CA GLY A 121 17.62 8.40 1.75
C GLY A 121 16.13 8.21 1.46
N LEU A 122 15.74 7.01 1.02
CA LEU A 122 14.37 6.64 0.70
C LEU A 122 13.76 5.80 1.84
N HIS A 123 12.45 5.93 2.05
CA HIS A 123 11.70 5.02 2.92
C HIS A 123 10.87 4.02 2.10
N LEU A 124 10.58 2.87 2.69
CA LEU A 124 9.87 1.77 2.03
C LEU A 124 8.46 1.58 2.59
N ILE A 125 7.50 1.38 1.69
CA ILE A 125 6.25 0.72 2.02
C ILE A 125 6.37 -0.74 1.59
N VAL A 126 6.03 -1.66 2.49
CA VAL A 126 6.17 -3.09 2.27
C VAL A 126 4.80 -3.76 2.36
N THR A 127 4.29 -4.15 1.20
CA THR A 127 3.01 -4.82 1.04
C THR A 127 3.17 -6.33 1.28
N LEU A 128 2.30 -6.93 2.11
CA LEU A 128 2.58 -8.25 2.72
C LEU A 128 1.87 -9.44 2.05
N THR A 129 0.95 -9.21 1.12
CA THR A 129 0.37 -10.22 0.23
C THR A 129 -0.24 -9.53 -1.00
N ASN A 130 -0.73 -10.32 -1.96
CA ASN A 130 -1.39 -9.82 -3.17
C ASN A 130 -2.81 -10.37 -3.29
N ASN A 131 -3.76 -9.54 -3.70
CA ASN A 131 -5.07 -10.02 -4.17
C ASN A 131 -4.93 -10.83 -5.46
N TRP A 132 -4.01 -10.41 -6.32
CA TRP A 132 -3.78 -11.02 -7.63
C TRP A 132 -2.77 -12.16 -7.59
N VAL A 133 -2.73 -12.93 -8.67
CA VAL A 133 -1.87 -14.13 -8.79
C VAL A 133 -0.39 -13.82 -9.02
N ASP A 134 -0.03 -12.58 -9.37
CA ASP A 134 1.36 -12.20 -9.56
C ASP A 134 2.14 -12.38 -8.25
N TYR A 135 3.21 -13.19 -8.32
CA TYR A 135 3.98 -13.65 -7.16
C TYR A 135 3.15 -14.41 -6.12
N GLY A 136 2.11 -15.11 -6.56
CA GLY A 136 1.30 -16.03 -5.78
C GLY A 136 0.06 -15.38 -5.18
N GLY A 137 0.22 -14.65 -4.08
CA GLY A 137 -0.89 -13.94 -3.42
C GLY A 137 -1.86 -14.83 -2.64
N MET A 138 -3.02 -14.27 -2.32
CA MET A 138 -4.07 -14.92 -1.52
C MET A 138 -4.53 -16.26 -2.10
N ASP A 139 -4.60 -16.38 -3.42
CA ASP A 139 -5.01 -17.62 -4.11
C ASP A 139 -4.09 -18.81 -3.80
N VAL A 140 -2.80 -18.57 -3.51
CA VAL A 140 -1.89 -19.63 -3.06
C VAL A 140 -2.25 -20.12 -1.66
N TYR A 141 -2.59 -19.23 -0.74
CA TYR A 141 -3.02 -19.63 0.61
C TYR A 141 -4.31 -20.45 0.55
N VAL A 142 -5.31 -19.97 -0.19
CA VAL A 142 -6.60 -20.64 -0.34
C VAL A 142 -6.40 -22.02 -0.96
N SER A 143 -5.68 -22.12 -2.09
CA SER A 143 -5.48 -23.41 -2.76
C SER A 143 -4.66 -24.43 -1.95
N GLN A 144 -3.77 -23.98 -1.07
CA GLN A 144 -2.92 -24.86 -0.28
C GLN A 144 -3.58 -25.33 1.02
N LEU A 145 -4.42 -24.49 1.63
CA LEU A 145 -5.05 -24.78 2.93
C LEU A 145 -6.50 -25.24 2.82
N ASP A 146 -7.15 -24.96 1.68
CA ASP A 146 -8.46 -25.48 1.34
C ASP A 146 -8.46 -26.14 -0.06
N PRO A 147 -7.68 -27.21 -0.27
CA PRO A 147 -7.55 -27.85 -1.58
C PRO A 147 -8.82 -28.58 -2.06
N SER A 148 -9.83 -28.72 -1.18
CA SER A 148 -11.07 -29.44 -1.47
C SER A 148 -12.33 -28.58 -1.36
N GLY A 149 -12.25 -27.37 -0.81
CA GLY A 149 -13.38 -26.48 -0.69
C GLY A 149 -13.64 -25.66 -1.94
N GLY A 150 -14.70 -24.85 -1.91
CA GLY A 150 -15.30 -24.20 -3.08
C GLY A 150 -14.39 -23.24 -3.86
N GLY A 151 -13.14 -23.05 -3.44
CA GLY A 151 -12.15 -22.23 -4.13
C GLY A 151 -12.49 -20.74 -4.12
N TYR A 152 -13.23 -20.29 -3.09
CA TYR A 152 -13.64 -18.90 -2.96
C TYR A 152 -12.48 -18.07 -2.44
N HIS A 153 -12.20 -16.97 -3.14
CA HIS A 153 -11.10 -16.07 -2.82
C HIS A 153 -11.20 -15.53 -1.38
N ASP A 154 -12.42 -15.18 -0.98
CA ASP A 154 -12.74 -14.56 0.31
C ASP A 154 -12.61 -15.48 1.52
N LEU A 155 -12.27 -16.76 1.32
CA LEU A 155 -11.80 -17.63 2.40
C LEU A 155 -10.51 -17.09 3.03
N PHE A 156 -9.68 -16.37 2.27
CA PHE A 156 -8.51 -15.70 2.83
C PHE A 156 -8.87 -14.73 3.96
N TYR A 157 -10.03 -14.09 3.85
CA TYR A 157 -10.52 -13.11 4.82
C TYR A 157 -11.27 -13.73 6.00
N THR A 158 -11.75 -14.97 5.88
CA THR A 158 -12.72 -15.55 6.85
C THR A 158 -12.25 -16.84 7.50
N ASP A 159 -11.45 -17.65 6.81
CA ASP A 159 -10.98 -18.93 7.33
C ASP A 159 -9.88 -18.72 8.40
N PRO A 160 -10.08 -19.22 9.63
CA PRO A 160 -9.13 -19.00 10.72
C PRO A 160 -7.78 -19.68 10.50
N THR A 161 -7.72 -20.78 9.73
CA THR A 161 -6.47 -21.48 9.39
C THR A 161 -5.65 -20.65 8.41
N ILE A 162 -6.30 -20.10 7.37
CA ILE A 162 -5.64 -19.22 6.39
C ILE A 162 -5.15 -17.94 7.07
N GLN A 163 -5.99 -17.29 7.88
CA GLN A 163 -5.58 -16.12 8.65
C GLN A 163 -4.39 -16.41 9.59
N ALA A 164 -4.35 -17.59 10.22
CA ALA A 164 -3.24 -17.96 11.09
C ALA A 164 -1.92 -18.15 10.30
N ALA A 165 -2.00 -18.72 9.10
CA ALA A 165 -0.84 -18.84 8.21
C ALA A 165 -0.33 -17.46 7.77
N TYR A 166 -1.22 -16.56 7.36
CA TYR A 166 -0.85 -15.18 7.01
C TYR A 166 -0.23 -14.44 8.21
N LYS A 167 -0.80 -14.55 9.42
CA LYS A 167 -0.20 -13.98 10.64
C LYS A 167 1.20 -14.51 10.94
N THR A 168 1.46 -15.78 10.64
CA THR A 168 2.80 -16.38 10.77
C THR A 168 3.79 -15.73 9.80
N TYR A 169 3.38 -15.53 8.55
CA TYR A 169 4.18 -14.81 7.55
C TYR A 169 4.46 -13.36 7.97
N VAL A 170 3.42 -12.62 8.34
CA VAL A 170 3.50 -11.24 8.84
C VAL A 170 4.45 -11.12 10.04
N SER A 171 4.39 -12.06 10.98
CA SER A 171 5.29 -12.09 12.13
C SER A 171 6.77 -12.17 11.75
N ALA A 172 7.10 -12.93 10.71
CA ALA A 172 8.48 -13.06 10.25
C ALA A 172 9.03 -11.73 9.69
N TRP A 173 8.22 -11.01 8.92
CA TRP A 173 8.57 -9.70 8.39
C TRP A 173 8.74 -8.67 9.50
N ILE A 174 7.75 -8.55 10.39
CA ILE A 174 7.80 -7.58 11.48
C ILE A 174 8.95 -7.88 12.44
N SER A 175 9.14 -9.15 12.82
CA SER A 175 10.24 -9.53 13.71
C SER A 175 11.60 -9.16 13.13
N ARG A 176 11.74 -9.19 11.79
CA ARG A 176 12.98 -8.85 11.11
C ARG A 176 13.23 -7.34 11.00
N TYR A 177 12.18 -6.54 10.82
CA TYR A 177 12.33 -5.13 10.44
C TYR A 177 11.69 -4.11 11.40
N SER A 178 11.02 -4.53 12.48
CA SER A 178 10.31 -3.63 13.44
C SER A 178 11.17 -2.54 14.09
N SER A 179 12.50 -2.69 14.07
CA SER A 179 13.46 -1.69 14.57
C SER A 179 14.15 -0.88 13.46
N ASN A 180 13.82 -1.14 12.19
CA ASN A 180 14.49 -0.51 11.05
C ASN A 180 13.67 0.69 10.52
N PRO A 181 14.11 1.93 10.76
CA PRO A 181 13.37 3.13 10.38
C PRO A 181 13.27 3.38 8.87
N THR A 182 14.00 2.63 8.05
CA THR A 182 13.88 2.72 6.59
C THR A 182 12.54 2.19 6.09
N ILE A 183 11.91 1.27 6.82
CA ILE A 183 10.50 0.96 6.55
C ILE A 183 9.67 2.15 7.07
N MET A 184 8.80 2.69 6.23
CA MET A 184 7.80 3.69 6.61
C MET A 184 6.51 3.02 7.07
N SER A 185 6.01 2.05 6.30
CA SER A 185 4.70 1.44 6.55
C SER A 185 4.67 -0.03 6.15
N TRP A 186 3.90 -0.80 6.92
CA TRP A 186 3.37 -2.09 6.50
C TRP A 186 2.06 -1.88 5.76
N GLU A 187 1.83 -2.65 4.70
CA GLU A 187 0.53 -2.73 4.04
C GLU A 187 0.02 -4.16 4.11
N LEU A 188 -1.27 -4.30 4.43
CA LEU A 188 -1.89 -5.60 4.62
C LEU A 188 -1.84 -6.42 3.33
N ALA A 189 -2.27 -5.84 2.21
CA ALA A 189 -2.34 -6.52 0.93
C ALA A 189 -2.31 -5.51 -0.22
N ASN A 190 -1.83 -5.94 -1.38
CA ASN A 190 -2.02 -5.20 -2.62
C ASN A 190 -3.44 -5.44 -3.14
N GLU A 191 -4.22 -4.37 -3.29
CA GLU A 191 -5.55 -4.32 -3.91
C GLU A 191 -6.54 -5.40 -3.42
N PRO A 192 -6.73 -5.61 -2.10
CA PRO A 192 -7.67 -6.62 -1.60
C PRO A 192 -9.09 -6.38 -2.12
N ARG A 193 -9.72 -7.43 -2.64
CA ARG A 193 -11.12 -7.48 -3.09
C ARG A 193 -11.75 -8.81 -2.71
N CYS A 194 -13.07 -8.89 -2.80
CA CYS A 194 -13.79 -10.15 -2.59
C CYS A 194 -13.44 -11.24 -3.63
N ALA A 195 -12.97 -10.85 -4.83
CA ALA A 195 -12.55 -11.76 -5.88
C ALA A 195 -11.09 -11.50 -6.28
N GLY A 196 -10.39 -12.58 -6.66
CA GLY A 196 -9.01 -12.56 -7.14
C GLY A 196 -8.93 -12.68 -8.66
N SER A 197 -7.74 -12.98 -9.19
CA SER A 197 -7.56 -13.14 -10.64
C SER A 197 -8.19 -14.41 -11.19
N THR A 198 -8.13 -15.51 -10.41
CA THR A 198 -8.59 -16.84 -10.87
C THR A 198 -9.72 -17.42 -10.03
N THR A 199 -9.90 -16.93 -8.82
CA THR A 199 -10.92 -17.37 -7.88
C THR A 199 -12.05 -16.36 -7.76
N VAL A 200 -13.29 -16.86 -7.69
CA VAL A 200 -14.50 -16.04 -7.55
C VAL A 200 -14.76 -15.70 -6.08
N ALA A 201 -15.51 -14.62 -5.86
CA ALA A 201 -16.09 -14.32 -4.55
C ALA A 201 -17.24 -15.30 -4.24
N SER A 202 -17.34 -15.72 -2.98
CA SER A 202 -18.56 -16.30 -2.44
C SER A 202 -19.67 -15.26 -2.37
N SER A 203 -20.94 -15.70 -2.35
CA SER A 203 -22.08 -14.79 -2.17
C SER A 203 -22.14 -14.16 -0.77
N ALA A 204 -21.29 -14.59 0.15
CA ALA A 204 -21.21 -14.06 1.51
C ALA A 204 -20.14 -12.97 1.65
N CYS A 205 -19.26 -12.80 0.66
CA CYS A 205 -18.28 -11.73 0.71
C CYS A 205 -18.94 -10.39 0.44
N ASP A 206 -18.82 -9.49 1.41
CA ASP A 206 -19.23 -8.12 1.32
C ASP A 206 -18.16 -7.24 1.96
N THR A 207 -18.52 -6.00 2.20
CA THR A 207 -17.59 -5.00 2.68
C THR A 207 -17.33 -5.09 4.17
N THR A 208 -18.27 -5.66 4.93
CA THR A 208 -18.06 -6.02 6.34
C THR A 208 -17.02 -7.12 6.45
N THR A 209 -17.01 -8.08 5.52
CA THR A 209 -16.00 -9.16 5.48
C THR A 209 -14.58 -8.60 5.43
N ILE A 210 -14.27 -7.73 4.45
CA ILE A 210 -12.91 -7.18 4.33
C ILE A 210 -12.61 -6.19 5.47
N THR A 211 -13.54 -5.32 5.86
CA THR A 211 -13.33 -4.37 6.97
C THR A 211 -13.01 -5.10 8.28
N THR A 212 -13.65 -6.24 8.54
CA THR A 212 -13.38 -7.08 9.72
C THR A 212 -12.00 -7.70 9.66
N TRP A 213 -11.59 -8.21 8.49
CA TRP A 213 -10.23 -8.73 8.28
C TRP A 213 -9.18 -7.62 8.44
N VAL A 214 -9.39 -6.45 7.86
CA VAL A 214 -8.53 -5.27 7.97
C VAL A 214 -8.32 -4.89 9.44
N SER A 215 -9.41 -4.77 10.20
CA SER A 215 -9.36 -4.47 11.63
C SER A 215 -8.54 -5.51 12.40
N THR A 216 -8.76 -6.79 12.10
CA THR A 216 -8.06 -7.90 12.75
C THR A 216 -6.57 -7.93 12.43
N MET A 217 -6.19 -7.78 11.15
CA MET A 217 -4.80 -7.88 10.72
C MET A 217 -3.99 -6.63 11.07
N SER A 218 -4.55 -5.43 10.91
CA SER A 218 -3.87 -4.20 11.32
C SER A 218 -3.65 -4.16 12.84
N ALA A 219 -4.63 -4.58 13.65
CA ALA A 219 -4.45 -4.70 15.10
C ALA A 219 -3.38 -5.74 15.47
N TYR A 220 -3.28 -6.83 14.73
CA TYR A 220 -2.23 -7.83 14.91
C TYR A 220 -0.84 -7.25 14.60
N ILE A 221 -0.65 -6.56 13.48
CA ILE A 221 0.60 -5.86 13.15
C ILE A 221 0.94 -4.87 14.26
N LYS A 222 0.00 -4.02 14.68
CA LYS A 222 0.19 -3.06 15.77
C LYS A 222 0.51 -3.74 17.10
N SER A 223 0.14 -5.00 17.32
CA SER A 223 0.52 -5.74 18.54
C SER A 223 1.99 -6.14 18.56
N LEU A 224 2.57 -6.37 17.37
CA LEU A 224 3.97 -6.77 17.16
C LEU A 224 4.90 -5.57 16.96
N ASP A 225 4.39 -4.51 16.32
CA ASP A 225 5.13 -3.32 15.91
C ASP A 225 4.45 -2.04 16.42
N LYS A 226 5.16 -1.29 17.26
CA LYS A 226 4.69 -0.01 17.81
C LYS A 226 5.29 1.20 17.10
N ASN A 227 6.20 0.99 16.15
CA ASN A 227 6.98 2.04 15.50
C ASN A 227 6.41 2.39 14.12
N HIS A 228 6.11 1.38 13.31
CA HIS A 228 5.72 1.58 11.91
C HIS A 228 4.25 1.96 11.72
N LEU A 229 4.00 2.65 10.62
CA LEU A 229 2.66 2.89 10.12
C LEU A 229 2.06 1.61 9.53
N VAL A 230 0.74 1.57 9.46
CA VAL A 230 -0.05 0.50 8.85
C VAL A 230 -1.13 1.12 7.96
N ALA A 231 -1.21 0.64 6.73
CA ALA A 231 -2.29 0.90 5.78
C ALA A 231 -2.79 -0.42 5.18
N ILE A 232 -3.85 -0.35 4.39
CA ILE A 232 -4.41 -1.54 3.73
C ILE A 232 -3.60 -1.86 2.48
N GLY A 233 -3.44 -0.87 1.58
CA GLY A 233 -2.96 -1.06 0.21
C GLY A 233 -4.11 -1.32 -0.78
N ASP A 234 -5.33 -0.84 -0.46
CA ASP A 234 -6.50 -0.95 -1.33
C ASP A 234 -6.64 0.22 -2.30
N GLU A 235 -7.44 -0.01 -3.33
CA GLU A 235 -7.64 0.94 -4.43
C GLU A 235 -8.59 2.09 -4.10
N GLY A 236 -9.23 2.08 -2.93
CA GLY A 236 -10.10 3.17 -2.48
C GLY A 236 -11.56 3.08 -2.96
N TRP A 237 -12.06 1.89 -3.29
CA TRP A 237 -13.46 1.75 -3.73
C TRP A 237 -14.45 2.32 -2.71
N PHE A 238 -15.41 3.12 -3.17
CA PHE A 238 -16.50 3.60 -2.32
C PHE A 238 -17.69 2.63 -2.31
N GLN A 239 -18.60 2.84 -1.35
CA GLN A 239 -19.90 2.18 -1.31
C GLN A 239 -21.02 3.21 -1.25
N ARG A 240 -21.22 3.91 -2.35
CA ARG A 240 -22.31 4.88 -2.44
C ARG A 240 -23.42 4.20 -3.24
N PRO A 241 -24.49 3.68 -2.61
CA PRO A 241 -25.48 2.86 -3.32
C PRO A 241 -26.08 3.59 -4.52
N GLY A 242 -26.07 2.94 -5.69
CA GLY A 242 -26.57 3.52 -6.94
C GLY A 242 -25.67 4.61 -7.54
N ALA A 243 -24.47 4.83 -6.98
CA ALA A 243 -23.49 5.68 -7.59
C ALA A 243 -22.94 5.01 -8.85
N GLN A 244 -22.68 5.85 -9.85
CA GLN A 244 -21.88 5.52 -11.00
C GLN A 244 -20.78 6.56 -11.09
N PRO A 245 -19.60 6.18 -11.58
CA PRO A 245 -19.27 4.89 -12.21
C PRO A 245 -18.93 3.75 -11.24
N TYR A 246 -18.65 2.55 -11.78
CA TYR A 246 -18.34 1.31 -11.05
C TYR A 246 -17.42 1.49 -9.82
N PRO A 247 -16.38 2.36 -9.85
CA PRO A 247 -15.57 2.69 -8.68
C PRO A 247 -16.24 3.26 -7.44
N TYR A 248 -17.48 3.72 -7.58
CA TYR A 248 -18.28 4.25 -6.49
C TYR A 248 -19.36 3.29 -5.98
N ASP A 249 -19.53 2.14 -6.65
CA ASP A 249 -20.60 1.16 -6.37
C ASP A 249 -20.09 -0.02 -5.50
N PRO A 250 -20.88 -0.51 -4.51
CA PRO A 250 -20.50 -1.57 -3.58
C PRO A 250 -20.41 -2.96 -4.22
N SER A 251 -19.38 -3.20 -5.05
CA SER A 251 -19.31 -4.41 -5.88
C SER A 251 -18.07 -5.28 -5.66
N VAL A 252 -17.04 -4.76 -4.97
CA VAL A 252 -15.75 -5.45 -4.83
C VAL A 252 -15.34 -5.79 -3.40
N GLY A 253 -16.19 -5.47 -2.40
CA GLY A 253 -15.90 -5.77 -0.99
C GLY A 253 -15.11 -4.70 -0.24
N ILE A 254 -14.82 -3.54 -0.84
CA ILE A 254 -14.06 -2.45 -0.20
C ILE A 254 -14.97 -1.28 0.17
N SER A 255 -14.71 -0.67 1.33
CA SER A 255 -15.34 0.57 1.81
C SER A 255 -14.27 1.59 2.12
N PHE A 256 -13.99 2.57 1.26
CA PHE A 256 -13.04 3.60 1.66
C PHE A 256 -13.53 4.38 2.90
N ASP A 257 -14.83 4.70 2.94
CA ASP A 257 -15.46 5.45 4.03
C ASP A 257 -15.41 4.71 5.38
N ASP A 258 -15.59 3.38 5.41
CA ASP A 258 -15.50 2.61 6.66
C ASP A 258 -14.07 2.20 7.00
N ASN A 259 -13.28 1.81 6.00
CA ASN A 259 -11.91 1.33 6.19
C ASN A 259 -11.02 2.42 6.79
N ILE A 260 -11.11 3.67 6.30
CA ILE A 260 -10.31 4.78 6.85
C ILE A 260 -10.57 5.02 8.34
N LEU A 261 -11.74 4.61 8.86
CA LEU A 261 -12.11 4.78 10.27
C LEU A 261 -11.53 3.69 11.18
N VAL A 262 -10.95 2.61 10.65
CA VAL A 262 -10.31 1.56 11.46
C VAL A 262 -9.18 2.17 12.31
N PRO A 263 -9.22 2.07 13.65
CA PRO A 263 -8.29 2.81 14.53
C PRO A 263 -6.82 2.40 14.41
N THR A 264 -6.56 1.18 13.95
CA THR A 264 -5.22 0.59 13.80
C THR A 264 -4.60 0.84 12.43
N LEU A 265 -5.30 1.55 11.54
CA LEU A 265 -4.76 2.11 10.31
C LEU A 265 -4.38 3.58 10.52
N ASP A 266 -3.15 3.93 10.18
CA ASP A 266 -2.63 5.28 10.39
C ASP A 266 -2.86 6.21 9.20
N TRP A 267 -2.99 5.65 8.00
CA TRP A 267 -3.23 6.33 6.74
C TRP A 267 -4.03 5.43 5.79
N ALA A 268 -4.58 6.02 4.73
CA ALA A 268 -5.41 5.30 3.76
C ALA A 268 -4.95 5.57 2.32
N THR A 269 -5.41 4.68 1.44
CA THR A 269 -4.80 4.42 0.15
C THR A 269 -5.88 4.46 -0.93
N LEU A 270 -5.53 4.97 -2.11
CA LEU A 270 -6.34 4.82 -3.30
C LEU A 270 -5.44 4.55 -4.49
N HIS A 271 -5.97 3.86 -5.49
CA HIS A 271 -5.31 3.64 -6.78
C HIS A 271 -6.07 4.41 -7.87
N LEU A 272 -5.55 4.47 -9.10
CA LEU A 272 -6.24 5.13 -10.21
C LEU A 272 -5.85 4.55 -11.57
N TYR A 273 -6.75 3.74 -12.13
CA TYR A 273 -6.59 3.07 -13.43
C TYR A 273 -7.86 3.14 -14.29
N PRO A 274 -8.31 4.33 -14.71
CA PRO A 274 -9.60 4.52 -15.38
C PRO A 274 -9.79 3.69 -16.65
N GLU A 275 -8.71 3.44 -17.41
CA GLU A 275 -8.72 2.60 -18.62
C GLU A 275 -9.20 1.17 -18.35
N TYR A 276 -9.00 0.68 -17.12
CA TYR A 276 -9.32 -0.67 -16.69
C TYR A 276 -10.59 -0.73 -15.83
N TRP A 277 -11.19 0.43 -15.52
CA TRP A 277 -12.37 0.56 -14.67
C TRP A 277 -13.63 0.95 -15.45
N GLY A 278 -13.57 0.90 -16.78
CA GLY A 278 -14.67 1.29 -17.66
C GLY A 278 -14.73 2.78 -18.00
N GLU A 279 -13.69 3.55 -17.65
CA GLU A 279 -13.64 5.02 -17.77
C GLU A 279 -12.60 5.48 -18.82
N ALA A 280 -12.29 4.64 -19.79
CA ALA A 280 -11.28 4.89 -20.83
C ALA A 280 -11.58 6.15 -21.69
N ASP A 281 -12.85 6.49 -21.86
CA ASP A 281 -13.27 7.68 -22.64
C ASP A 281 -13.20 8.99 -21.83
N ASN A 282 -12.93 8.93 -20.51
CA ASN A 282 -12.96 10.07 -19.61
C ASN A 282 -11.82 10.07 -18.58
N VAL A 283 -10.68 9.48 -18.93
CA VAL A 283 -9.51 9.26 -18.06
C VAL A 283 -9.12 10.49 -17.22
N THR A 284 -9.00 11.66 -17.84
CA THR A 284 -8.53 12.87 -17.16
C THR A 284 -9.53 13.36 -16.11
N GLU A 285 -10.78 13.65 -16.49
CA GLU A 285 -11.78 14.21 -15.57
C GLU A 285 -12.24 13.19 -14.53
N PHE A 286 -12.30 11.91 -14.89
CA PHE A 286 -12.55 10.84 -13.93
C PHE A 286 -11.50 10.86 -12.82
N GLY A 287 -10.21 10.88 -13.18
CA GLY A 287 -9.12 10.89 -12.19
C GLY A 287 -9.11 12.14 -11.32
N ILE A 288 -9.44 13.32 -11.88
CA ILE A 288 -9.62 14.54 -11.11
C ILE A 288 -10.74 14.37 -10.06
N ALA A 289 -11.91 13.86 -10.46
CA ALA A 289 -13.02 13.64 -9.54
C ALA A 289 -12.67 12.61 -8.45
N TRP A 290 -12.03 11.50 -8.84
CA TRP A 290 -11.58 10.44 -7.93
C TRP A 290 -10.66 10.96 -6.83
N ILE A 291 -9.64 11.74 -7.20
CA ILE A 291 -8.70 12.35 -6.25
C ILE A 291 -9.43 13.33 -5.32
N ARG A 292 -10.31 14.16 -5.87
CA ARG A 292 -11.07 15.16 -5.09
C ARG A 292 -11.95 14.52 -4.02
N ASP A 293 -12.64 13.45 -4.39
CA ASP A 293 -13.57 12.76 -3.50
C ASP A 293 -12.83 12.09 -2.33
N HIS A 294 -11.70 11.44 -2.61
CA HIS A 294 -10.84 10.87 -1.56
C HIS A 294 -10.22 11.95 -0.67
N ALA A 295 -9.82 13.09 -1.24
CA ALA A 295 -9.34 14.24 -0.47
C ALA A 295 -10.44 14.84 0.44
N ALA A 296 -11.72 14.75 0.06
CA ALA A 296 -12.83 15.16 0.92
C ALA A 296 -13.00 14.22 2.12
N VAL A 297 -12.84 12.91 1.92
CA VAL A 297 -12.85 11.93 3.01
C VAL A 297 -11.62 12.09 3.90
N GLN A 298 -10.43 12.35 3.35
CA GLN A 298 -9.22 12.71 4.10
C GLN A 298 -9.50 13.84 5.11
N LYS A 299 -10.18 14.90 4.67
CA LYS A 299 -10.52 16.05 5.51
C LYS A 299 -11.46 15.67 6.65
N THR A 300 -12.44 14.82 6.36
CA THR A 300 -13.44 14.39 7.33
C THR A 300 -12.87 13.42 8.36
N ALA A 301 -12.08 12.43 7.92
CA ALA A 301 -11.45 11.44 8.78
C ALA A 301 -10.22 11.97 9.53
N ASN A 302 -9.64 13.10 9.07
CA ASN A 302 -8.43 13.71 9.62
C ASN A 302 -7.23 12.74 9.70
N LYS A 303 -7.11 11.85 8.72
CA LYS A 303 -5.97 10.95 8.50
C LYS A 303 -5.32 11.25 7.15
N PRO A 304 -4.04 10.93 6.94
CA PRO A 304 -3.42 11.04 5.63
C PRO A 304 -4.09 10.11 4.60
N VAL A 305 -4.27 10.60 3.39
CA VAL A 305 -4.71 9.81 2.22
C VAL A 305 -3.71 10.04 1.09
N VAL A 306 -3.29 8.96 0.45
CA VAL A 306 -2.29 8.96 -0.62
C VAL A 306 -2.82 8.17 -1.81
N ILE A 307 -2.68 8.72 -3.01
CA ILE A 307 -2.86 7.96 -4.24
C ILE A 307 -1.61 7.11 -4.46
N GLU A 308 -1.62 5.86 -3.99
CA GLU A 308 -0.42 5.02 -3.89
C GLU A 308 -0.04 4.32 -5.19
N GLU A 309 -0.99 4.24 -6.12
CA GLU A 309 -0.78 3.84 -7.50
C GLU A 309 -1.63 4.69 -8.42
N PHE A 310 -1.08 5.05 -9.57
CA PHE A 310 -1.86 5.59 -10.67
C PHE A 310 -1.10 5.40 -11.96
N GLY A 311 -1.85 5.20 -13.06
CA GLY A 311 -1.24 5.09 -14.36
C GLY A 311 -2.23 5.10 -15.53
N VAL A 312 -1.72 5.48 -16.69
CA VAL A 312 -2.36 5.25 -17.99
C VAL A 312 -1.37 4.54 -18.91
N SER A 313 -1.88 3.60 -19.71
CA SER A 313 -1.12 2.78 -20.66
C SER A 313 -1.54 3.02 -22.11
N ILE A 314 -2.77 3.50 -22.34
CA ILE A 314 -3.32 3.78 -23.67
C ILE A 314 -3.25 5.28 -23.95
N ALA A 315 -3.71 6.10 -23.00
CA ALA A 315 -3.65 7.55 -23.07
C ALA A 315 -2.22 8.08 -22.91
N ASN A 316 -1.97 9.29 -23.40
CA ASN A 316 -0.67 9.93 -23.27
C ASN A 316 -0.43 10.36 -21.82
N GLN A 317 0.44 9.62 -21.11
CA GLN A 317 0.85 9.88 -19.74
C GLN A 317 1.25 11.35 -19.48
N SER A 318 2.00 11.95 -20.41
CA SER A 318 2.51 13.32 -20.25
C SER A 318 1.44 14.39 -20.40
N GLU A 319 0.29 14.05 -20.98
CA GLU A 319 -0.88 14.94 -21.09
C GLU A 319 -1.84 14.75 -19.91
N VAL A 320 -2.02 13.51 -19.44
CA VAL A 320 -2.97 13.19 -18.37
C VAL A 320 -2.41 13.53 -16.98
N TYR A 321 -1.22 13.04 -16.64
CA TYR A 321 -0.73 13.11 -15.26
C TYR A 321 -0.60 14.53 -14.68
N PRO A 322 -0.25 15.59 -15.44
CA PRO A 322 -0.27 16.95 -14.91
C PRO A 322 -1.61 17.37 -14.30
N TYR A 323 -2.74 16.93 -14.86
CA TYR A 323 -4.06 17.23 -14.29
C TYR A 323 -4.27 16.54 -12.94
N TRP A 324 -3.89 15.27 -12.84
CA TRP A 324 -4.02 14.50 -11.61
C TRP A 324 -3.11 15.02 -10.51
N TRP A 325 -1.84 15.29 -10.81
CA TRP A 325 -0.93 15.91 -9.85
C TRP A 325 -1.38 17.30 -9.42
N ASN A 326 -1.92 18.11 -10.33
CA ASN A 326 -2.50 19.41 -9.99
C ASN A 326 -3.69 19.26 -9.02
N GLU A 327 -4.54 18.23 -9.19
CA GLU A 327 -5.63 17.95 -8.24
C GLU A 327 -5.10 17.43 -6.90
N VAL A 328 -4.06 16.58 -6.86
CA VAL A 328 -3.39 16.18 -5.60
C VAL A 328 -2.91 17.42 -4.83
N LEU A 329 -2.27 18.36 -5.53
CA LEU A 329 -1.80 19.61 -4.95
C LEU A 329 -2.95 20.50 -4.46
N SER A 330 -3.95 20.76 -5.31
CA SER A 330 -5.02 21.73 -5.06
C SER A 330 -6.06 21.25 -4.05
N SER A 331 -6.38 19.95 -4.05
CA SER A 331 -7.34 19.35 -3.12
C SER A 331 -6.81 19.24 -1.70
N GLY A 332 -5.48 19.19 -1.56
CA GLY A 332 -4.77 18.99 -0.29
C GLY A 332 -4.55 17.52 0.08
N MET A 333 -4.76 16.58 -0.85
CA MET A 333 -4.41 15.16 -0.67
C MET A 333 -2.95 15.01 -0.22
N THR A 334 -2.66 14.07 0.68
CA THR A 334 -1.38 14.07 1.41
C THR A 334 -0.18 13.85 0.51
N GLY A 335 -0.29 12.92 -0.45
CA GLY A 335 0.75 12.67 -1.43
C GLY A 335 0.32 11.70 -2.50
N ASP A 336 1.28 11.30 -3.33
CA ASP A 336 1.09 10.41 -4.46
C ASP A 336 2.27 9.44 -4.60
N ALA A 337 2.03 8.29 -5.25
CA ALA A 337 3.04 7.38 -5.75
C ALA A 337 2.64 6.85 -7.13
N ILE A 338 3.45 7.17 -8.13
CA ILE A 338 3.21 6.76 -9.51
C ILE A 338 3.55 5.27 -9.70
N TRP A 339 2.67 4.55 -10.39
CA TRP A 339 2.97 3.23 -10.97
C TRP A 339 3.51 3.42 -12.39
N GLN A 340 4.75 3.06 -12.72
CA GLN A 340 5.81 2.58 -11.83
C GLN A 340 7.19 3.06 -12.30
N SER A 341 8.16 3.04 -11.38
CA SER A 341 9.53 3.43 -11.71
C SER A 341 10.20 2.41 -12.64
N GLY A 342 10.85 2.93 -13.68
CA GLY A 342 11.73 2.19 -14.56
C GLY A 342 13.19 2.57 -14.36
N SER A 343 14.10 1.63 -14.63
CA SER A 343 15.54 1.88 -14.63
C SER A 343 16.23 1.10 -15.77
N TYR A 344 17.39 1.60 -16.19
CA TYR A 344 18.26 0.92 -17.15
C TYR A 344 19.31 0.12 -16.38
N LEU A 345 19.08 -1.19 -16.29
CA LEU A 345 19.84 -2.13 -15.47
C LEU A 345 20.90 -2.87 -16.31
N SER A 346 21.76 -3.63 -15.63
CA SER A 346 22.82 -4.42 -16.27
C SER A 346 22.32 -5.44 -17.28
N THR A 347 21.09 -5.95 -17.10
CA THR A 347 20.42 -6.92 -17.98
C THR A 347 19.46 -6.28 -18.98
N GLY A 348 19.41 -4.96 -19.07
CA GLY A 348 18.46 -4.20 -19.90
C GLY A 348 17.49 -3.35 -19.06
N PRO A 349 16.46 -2.77 -19.69
CA PRO A 349 15.40 -2.06 -18.95
C PRO A 349 14.75 -2.97 -17.91
N SER A 350 14.36 -2.40 -16.77
CA SER A 350 13.47 -3.03 -15.80
C SER A 350 12.12 -3.41 -16.45
N PRO A 351 11.24 -4.17 -15.75
CA PRO A 351 9.91 -4.48 -16.28
C PRO A 351 9.18 -3.24 -16.81
N ASN A 352 8.49 -3.42 -17.94
CA ASN A 352 7.67 -2.40 -18.57
C ASN A 352 6.32 -3.00 -18.97
N ASP A 353 5.28 -2.61 -18.26
CA ASP A 353 3.89 -3.02 -18.45
C ASP A 353 3.04 -1.95 -19.15
N GLY A 354 3.69 -0.93 -19.73
CA GLY A 354 3.03 0.20 -20.39
C GLY A 354 2.88 1.43 -19.50
N PHE A 355 2.95 1.29 -18.17
CA PHE A 355 2.85 2.42 -17.23
C PHE A 355 4.21 3.01 -16.83
N THR A 356 5.30 2.33 -17.18
CA THR A 356 6.61 2.58 -16.60
C THR A 356 7.23 3.90 -17.08
N TYR A 357 7.75 4.71 -16.15
CA TYR A 357 8.51 5.92 -16.46
C TYR A 357 10.02 5.74 -16.22
N TYR A 358 10.84 6.12 -17.21
CA TYR A 358 12.31 5.94 -17.18
C TYR A 358 13.07 7.27 -16.99
N PRO A 359 14.31 7.26 -16.44
CA PRO A 359 15.08 8.46 -16.09
C PRO A 359 15.27 9.53 -17.19
N ASN A 360 15.28 9.12 -18.45
CA ASN A 360 15.44 9.98 -19.62
C ASN A 360 14.09 10.38 -20.26
N GLY A 361 12.95 9.95 -19.71
CA GLY A 361 11.63 10.19 -20.25
C GLY A 361 10.97 11.48 -19.75
N THR A 362 9.98 11.98 -20.51
CA THR A 362 9.20 13.18 -20.15
C THR A 362 8.51 13.02 -18.79
N VAL A 363 7.89 11.86 -18.54
CA VAL A 363 7.19 11.59 -17.28
C VAL A 363 8.14 11.65 -16.08
N TYR A 364 9.40 11.22 -16.20
CA TYR A 364 10.38 11.34 -15.13
C TYR A 364 10.68 12.80 -14.77
N GLN A 365 10.71 13.71 -15.77
CA GLN A 365 10.84 15.13 -15.51
C GLN A 365 9.58 15.71 -14.84
N LEU A 366 8.39 15.22 -15.19
CA LEU A 366 7.15 15.60 -14.51
C LEU A 366 7.15 15.13 -13.05
N VAL A 367 7.51 13.87 -12.77
CA VAL A 367 7.69 13.34 -11.40
C VAL A 367 8.61 14.25 -10.59
N LYS A 368 9.75 14.65 -11.17
CA LYS A 368 10.68 15.57 -10.52
C LYS A 368 10.09 16.94 -10.22
N GLY A 369 9.36 17.51 -11.18
CA GLY A 369 8.67 18.78 -10.99
C GLY A 369 7.60 18.72 -9.89
N TYR A 370 6.74 17.70 -9.94
CA TYR A 370 5.62 17.56 -9.01
C TYR A 370 6.05 17.12 -7.61
N ALA A 371 7.08 16.28 -7.46
CA ALA A 371 7.69 16.00 -6.17
C ALA A 371 8.25 17.28 -5.51
N ALA A 372 8.84 18.18 -6.29
CA ALA A 372 9.30 19.48 -5.78
C ALA A 372 8.13 20.40 -5.39
N LEU A 373 7.07 20.48 -6.20
CA LEU A 373 5.86 21.25 -5.88
C LEU A 373 5.17 20.72 -4.61
N LEU A 374 5.10 19.40 -4.44
CA LEU A 374 4.50 18.78 -3.27
C LEU A 374 5.29 19.10 -1.99
N LYS A 375 6.62 19.13 -2.06
CA LYS A 375 7.48 19.58 -0.96
C LYS A 375 7.28 21.06 -0.64
N LEU A 376 7.09 21.91 -1.65
CA LEU A 376 6.86 23.35 -1.47
C LEU A 376 5.49 23.66 -0.85
N ARG A 377 4.46 22.87 -1.16
CA ARG A 377 3.11 23.03 -0.60
C ARG A 377 3.10 22.97 0.94
N GLY A 378 3.99 22.17 1.52
CA GLY A 378 3.79 21.64 2.87
C GLY A 378 2.80 20.50 2.80
#